data_AF-A0AAF0LPL7-F1
#
_entry.id   AF-A0AAF0LPL7-F1
#
_cell.length_a   1.000
_cell.length_b   1.000
_cell.length_c   1.000
_cell.angle_alpha   90.00
_cell.angle_beta   90.00
_cell.angle_gamma   90.00
#
_symmetry.space_group_name_H-M   'P 1'
#
loop_
_entity.id
_entity.type
_entity.pdbx_description
1 polymer ?
#
loop_
_entity_poly.entity_id
_entity_poly.type
_entity_poly.pdbx_seq_one_letter_code
_entity_poly.pdbx_strand_id
1 'polypeptide(L)'
;MDAAEKAMRVFVQRDLPYDQWWKQLSPSLTPDGVYAFEYTDPRNVPASKVTGNGRVSAAPSATSITVLVPTDIGQYQVTLDRRVEDGTPPGPWLVDNMTPPGAD
;
A
#
# COMPACT_ATOMS: atom_id res chain seq x y z
N MET A 1 9.45 -0.76 -7.13
CA MET A 1 8.87 -1.75 -6.20
C MET A 1 8.84 -1.18 -4.78
N ASP A 2 9.68 -0.19 -4.50
CA ASP A 2 9.80 0.52 -3.23
C ASP A 2 8.52 1.18 -2.70
N ALA A 3 7.59 1.64 -3.56
CA ALA A 3 6.39 2.35 -3.11
C ALA A 3 5.47 1.47 -2.25
N ALA A 4 5.16 0.25 -2.71
CA ALA A 4 4.34 -0.70 -1.96
C ALA A 4 5.04 -1.14 -0.66
N GLU A 5 6.33 -1.48 -0.72
CA GLU A 5 7.09 -1.89 0.46
C GLU A 5 7.21 -0.76 1.50
N LYS A 6 7.45 0.47 1.03
CA LYS A 6 7.52 1.67 1.89
C LYS A 6 6.18 1.97 2.54
N ALA A 7 5.10 1.97 1.76
CA ALA A 7 3.75 2.16 2.30
C ALA A 7 3.40 1.05 3.30
N MET A 8 3.68 -0.21 2.98
CA MET A 8 3.41 -1.34 3.87
C MET A 8 4.22 -1.27 5.18
N ARG A 9 5.48 -0.81 5.11
CA ARG A 9 6.31 -0.58 6.31
C ARG A 9 5.77 0.53 7.20
N VAL A 10 5.05 1.51 6.66
CA VAL A 10 4.32 2.51 7.46
C VAL A 10 3.02 1.89 7.97
N PHE A 11 2.29 1.18 7.11
CA PHE A 11 1.00 0.55 7.41
C PHE A 11 1.05 -0.34 8.65
N VAL A 12 2.10 -1.16 8.79
CA VAL A 12 2.31 -2.06 9.94
C VAL A 12 2.76 -1.36 11.24
N GLN A 13 3.02 -0.05 11.23
CA GLN A 13 3.44 0.69 12.43
C GLN A 13 2.25 1.03 13.34
N ARG A 14 1.65 -0.01 13.93
CA ARG A 14 0.50 0.08 14.85
C ARG A 14 0.79 0.82 16.17
N ASP A 15 2.06 1.00 16.51
CA ASP A 15 2.50 1.75 17.70
C ASP A 15 2.44 3.28 17.50
N LEU A 16 2.41 3.76 16.26
CA LEU A 16 2.31 5.18 15.99
C LEU A 16 0.88 5.70 16.22
N PRO A 17 0.73 6.92 16.74
CA PRO A 17 -0.57 7.59 16.74
C PRO A 17 -1.03 7.84 15.30
N TYR A 18 -2.35 7.77 15.08
CA TYR A 18 -2.99 7.93 13.77
C TYR A 18 -2.44 9.13 12.99
N ASP A 19 -2.32 10.31 13.61
CA ASP A 19 -1.77 11.52 12.96
C ASP A 19 -0.37 11.32 12.36
N GLN A 20 0.54 10.67 13.10
CA GLN A 20 1.92 10.43 12.66
C GLN A 20 1.99 9.34 11.60
N TRP A 21 1.17 8.30 11.76
CA TRP A 21 1.03 7.22 10.79
C TRP A 21 0.47 7.73 9.47
N TRP A 22 -0.60 8.51 9.54
CA TRP A 22 -1.31 9.06 8.38
C TRP A 22 -0.45 10.06 7.61
N LYS A 23 0.29 10.94 8.29
CA LYS A 23 1.24 11.86 7.63
C LYS A 23 2.31 11.15 6.82
N GLN A 24 2.69 9.93 7.20
CA GLN A 24 3.66 9.12 6.47
C GLN A 24 3.02 8.29 5.37
N LEU A 25 1.79 7.79 5.59
CA LEU A 25 1.09 6.92 4.64
C LEU A 25 0.42 7.72 3.51
N SER A 26 -0.36 8.76 3.84
CA SER A 26 -1.13 9.57 2.89
C SER A 26 -0.38 10.06 1.64
N PRO A 27 0.88 10.53 1.67
CA PRO A 27 1.57 10.93 0.44
C PRO A 27 1.92 9.76 -0.49
N SER A 28 1.80 8.52 -0.01
CA SER A 28 2.04 7.31 -0.80
C SER A 28 0.75 6.71 -1.37
N LEU A 29 -0.43 7.26 -1.02
CA LEU A 29 -1.73 6.76 -1.45
C LEU A 29 -2.27 7.53 -2.67
N THR A 30 -3.12 6.89 -3.47
CA THR A 30 -3.97 7.55 -4.45
C THR A 30 -5.10 8.31 -3.75
N PRO A 31 -5.83 9.22 -4.42
CA PRO A 31 -7.01 9.86 -3.84
C PRO A 31 -8.06 8.87 -3.34
N ASP A 32 -8.25 7.76 -4.06
CA ASP A 32 -9.14 6.66 -3.65
C ASP A 32 -8.61 5.94 -2.42
N GLY A 33 -7.31 5.61 -2.41
CA GLY A 33 -6.66 5.01 -1.24
C GLY A 33 -6.72 5.91 -0.01
N VAL A 34 -6.56 7.23 -0.17
CA VAL A 34 -6.75 8.20 0.92
C VAL A 34 -8.16 8.07 1.48
N TYR A 35 -9.18 8.05 0.63
CA TYR A 35 -10.57 7.90 1.08
C TYR A 35 -10.87 6.55 1.74
N ALA A 36 -10.25 5.47 1.25
CA ALA A 36 -10.39 4.14 1.82
C ALA A 36 -9.72 4.02 3.20
N PHE A 37 -8.55 4.64 3.39
CA PHE A 37 -7.73 4.48 4.59
C PHE A 37 -7.84 5.64 5.60
N GLU A 38 -8.45 6.78 5.27
CA GLU A 38 -8.51 7.95 6.15
C GLU A 38 -9.22 7.64 7.49
N TYR A 39 -10.15 6.69 7.53
CA TYR A 39 -10.82 6.29 8.78
C TYR A 39 -10.23 5.01 9.40
N THR A 40 -9.13 4.49 8.87
CA THR A 40 -8.49 3.28 9.39
C THR A 40 -7.65 3.59 10.62
N ASP A 41 -7.94 2.91 11.74
CA ASP A 41 -7.08 2.95 12.92
C ASP A 41 -5.86 2.02 12.72
N PRO A 42 -4.61 2.52 12.83
CA PRO A 42 -3.42 1.69 12.73
C PRO A 42 -3.38 0.55 13.76
N ARG A 43 -4.10 0.66 14.89
CA ARG A 43 -4.22 -0.40 15.90
C ARG A 43 -5.04 -1.61 15.43
N ASN A 44 -5.92 -1.40 14.44
CA ASN A 44 -6.73 -2.45 13.83
C ASN A 44 -5.97 -3.21 12.74
N VAL A 45 -4.78 -2.74 12.34
CA VAL A 45 -3.95 -3.43 11.35
C VAL A 45 -3.49 -4.76 11.95
N PRO A 46 -3.85 -5.91 11.34
CA PRO A 46 -3.52 -7.21 11.92
C PRO A 46 -2.05 -7.59 11.70
N ALA A 47 -1.37 -7.00 10.71
CA ALA A 47 0.06 -7.17 10.51
C ALA A 47 0.91 -6.27 11.40
N SER A 48 1.91 -6.84 12.08
CA SER A 48 2.84 -6.10 12.94
C SER A 48 4.18 -5.79 12.27
N LYS A 49 4.59 -6.55 11.25
CA LYS A 49 5.85 -6.34 10.53
C LYS A 49 5.84 -6.98 9.14
N VAL A 50 6.64 -6.40 8.25
CA VAL A 50 6.97 -6.97 6.94
C VAL A 50 8.11 -7.97 7.13
N THR A 51 7.95 -9.20 6.65
CA THR A 51 8.88 -10.32 6.88
C THR A 51 9.82 -10.59 5.71
N GLY A 52 9.60 -9.96 4.56
CA GLY A 52 10.44 -10.11 3.38
C GLY A 52 10.17 -9.07 2.31
N ASN A 53 10.76 -9.25 1.14
CA ASN A 53 10.62 -8.32 0.02
C ASN A 53 9.28 -8.48 -0.70
N GLY A 54 8.73 -7.35 -1.15
CA GLY A 54 7.55 -7.31 -2.00
C GLY A 54 7.82 -7.97 -3.35
N ARG A 55 6.91 -8.84 -3.80
CA ARG A 55 6.98 -9.48 -5.12
C ARG A 55 5.87 -8.95 -6.00
N VAL A 56 6.22 -8.38 -7.16
CA VAL A 56 5.21 -7.98 -8.15
C VAL A 56 4.49 -9.23 -8.69
N SER A 57 3.17 -9.13 -8.77
CA SER A 57 2.30 -10.17 -9.34
C SER A 57 2.65 -10.42 -10.80
N ALA A 58 2.41 -11.63 -11.30
CA ALA A 58 2.78 -12.04 -12.65
C ALA A 58 2.01 -11.29 -13.76
N ALA A 59 0.91 -10.62 -13.42
CA ALA A 59 0.07 -9.87 -14.36
C ALA A 59 0.00 -8.36 -14.02
N PRO A 60 1.11 -7.60 -14.14
CA PRO A 60 1.07 -6.15 -14.00
C PRO A 60 0.43 -5.50 -15.25
N SER A 61 -0.46 -4.55 -15.04
CA SER A 61 -1.01 -3.70 -16.11
C SER A 61 -0.14 -2.47 -16.34
N ALA A 62 -0.36 -1.76 -17.45
CA ALA A 62 0.39 -0.55 -17.77
C ALA A 62 0.16 0.59 -16.77
N THR A 63 -1.00 0.65 -16.10
CA THR A 63 -1.35 1.71 -15.14
C THR A 63 -1.54 1.20 -13.72
N SER A 64 -1.70 -0.11 -13.54
CA SER A 64 -1.98 -0.74 -12.25
C SER A 64 -1.09 -1.97 -12.06
N ILE A 65 -0.41 -2.09 -10.93
CA ILE A 65 0.40 -3.27 -10.60
C ILE A 65 0.07 -3.75 -9.20
N THR A 66 -0.04 -5.07 -9.05
CA THR A 66 -0.25 -5.68 -7.74
C THR A 66 1.09 -6.18 -7.19
N VAL A 67 1.39 -5.85 -5.93
CA VAL A 67 2.58 -6.28 -5.22
C VAL A 67 2.18 -7.10 -4.01
N LEU A 68 2.70 -8.32 -3.91
CA LEU A 68 2.51 -9.21 -2.78
C LEU A 68 3.62 -8.96 -1.76
N VAL A 69 3.27 -8.35 -0.62
CA VAL A 69 4.23 -8.05 0.44
C VAL A 69 4.09 -9.08 1.57
N PRO A 70 5.12 -9.92 1.81
CA PRO A 70 5.07 -10.89 2.90
C PRO A 70 5.14 -10.19 4.26
N THR A 71 4.21 -10.55 5.14
CA THR A 71 4.12 -10.08 6.53
C THR A 71 4.05 -11.24 7.51
N ASP A 72 4.05 -10.93 8.79
CA ASP A 72 3.94 -11.92 9.87
C ASP A 72 2.63 -12.73 9.83
N ILE A 73 1.58 -12.18 9.23
CA ILE A 73 0.25 -12.83 9.13
C ILE A 73 -0.06 -13.37 7.72
N GLY A 74 0.90 -13.34 6.80
CA GLY A 74 0.71 -13.77 5.40
C GLY A 74 1.05 -12.67 4.39
N GLN A 75 0.68 -12.88 3.12
CA GLN A 75 1.01 -11.93 2.05
C GLN A 75 -0.09 -10.89 1.89
N TYR A 76 0.26 -9.62 2.08
CA TYR A 76 -0.62 -8.51 1.74
C TYR A 76 -0.61 -8.26 0.25
N GLN A 77 -1.79 -8.02 -0.29
CA GLN A 77 -1.94 -7.60 -1.67
C GLN A 77 -2.02 -6.08 -1.73
N VAL A 78 -0.97 -5.45 -2.24
CA VAL A 78 -0.87 -4.00 -2.40
C VAL A 78 -1.07 -3.66 -3.87
N THR A 79 -2.19 -3.04 -4.20
CA THR A 79 -2.46 -2.51 -5.54
C THR A 79 -1.85 -1.12 -5.63
N LEU A 80 -0.98 -0.93 -6.61
CA LEU A 80 -0.39 0.35 -6.96
C LEU A 80 -1.00 0.83 -8.27
N ASP A 81 -1.45 2.08 -8.29
CA ASP A 81 -1.87 2.76 -9.50
C ASP A 81 -0.98 3.97 -9.77
N ARG A 82 -0.82 4.27 -11.05
CA ARG A 82 -0.15 5.50 -11.49
C ARG A 82 -1.05 6.27 -12.41
N ARG A 83 -1.07 7.59 -12.22
CA ARG A 83 -1.69 8.51 -13.17
C ARG A 83 -0.92 8.48 -14.48
N VAL A 84 -1.65 8.24 -15.56
CA VAL A 84 -1.14 8.36 -16.93
C VAL A 84 -2.05 9.34 -17.66
N GLU A 85 -1.47 10.46 -18.08
CA GLU A 85 -2.14 11.49 -18.86
C GLU A 85 -1.47 11.56 -20.23
N ASP A 86 -2.27 11.62 -21.29
CA ASP A 86 -1.77 11.63 -22.66
C ASP A 86 -0.81 12.82 -22.87
N GLY A 87 0.37 12.54 -23.43
CA GLY A 87 1.41 13.56 -23.64
C GLY A 87 2.23 13.95 -22.41
N THR A 88 2.02 13.34 -21.23
CA THR A 88 2.79 13.62 -20.01
C THR A 88 3.53 12.36 -19.51
N PRO A 89 4.75 12.47 -18.95
CA PRO A 89 5.39 11.33 -18.31
C PRO A 89 4.50 10.75 -17.21
N PRO A 90 4.43 9.42 -17.08
CA PRO A 90 3.61 8.77 -16.06
C PRO A 90 4.02 9.25 -14.66
N GLY A 91 3.02 9.50 -13.82
CA GLY A 91 3.23 9.90 -12.44
C GLY A 91 3.90 8.81 -11.59
N PRO A 92 4.23 9.12 -10.33
CA PRO A 92 4.73 8.12 -9.39
C PRO A 92 3.68 7.03 -9.15
N TRP A 93 4.16 5.82 -8.83
CA TRP A 93 3.29 4.74 -8.35
C TRP A 93 2.81 5.09 -6.95
N LEU A 94 1.50 5.09 -6.78
CA LEU A 94 0.81 5.34 -5.52
C LEU A 94 -0.02 4.11 -5.15
N VAL A 95 -0.19 3.86 -3.87
CA VAL A 95 -1.02 2.76 -3.37
C VAL A 95 -2.48 3.12 -3.50
N ASP A 96 -3.18 2.31 -4.27
CA ASP A 96 -4.62 2.38 -4.41
C ASP A 96 -5.31 1.64 -3.26
N ASN A 97 -4.93 0.37 -3.08
CA ASN A 97 -5.56 -0.48 -2.09
C ASN A 97 -4.57 -1.45 -1.44
N MET A 98 -4.83 -1.82 -0.18
CA MET A 98 -4.05 -2.80 0.59
C MET A 98 -5.01 -3.83 1.20
N THR A 99 -5.01 -5.03 0.64
CA THR A 99 -5.88 -6.11 1.11
C THR A 99 -5.09 -7.06 2.01
N PRO A 100 -5.58 -7.36 3.24
CA PRO A 100 -4.96 -8.34 4.12
C PRO A 100 -5.13 -9.78 3.59
N PRO A 101 -4.22 -10.69 3.96
CA PRO A 101 -4.34 -12.10 3.61
C PRO A 101 -5.62 -12.70 4.22
N GLY A 102 -6.40 -13.42 3.42
CA GLY A 102 -7.60 -14.13 3.89
C GLY A 102 -8.87 -13.28 3.99
N ALA A 103 -8.87 -12.05 3.49
CA ALA A 103 -10.10 -11.35 3.15
C ALA A 103 -10.63 -11.90 1.82
N ASP A 104 -11.44 -12.96 1.88
CA ASP A 104 -12.31 -13.47 0.81
C ASP A 104 -13.76 -13.42 1.30
#